data_AF-A0A4R4MYE3-F1
#
_entry.id   AF-A0A4R4MYE3-F1
#
_cell.length_a   1.000
_cell.length_b   1.000
_cell.length_c   1.000
_cell.angle_alpha   90.00
_cell.angle_beta   90.00
_cell.angle_gamma   90.00
#
_symmetry.space_group_name_H-M   'P 1'
#
loop_
_entity.id
_entity.type
_entity.pdbx_description
1 polymer ?
#
loop_
_entity_poly.entity_id
_entity_poly.type
_entity_poly.pdbx_seq_one_letter_code
_entity_poly.pdbx_strand_id
1 'polypeptide(L)'
;TDYVAHLVGLNLYRGQADDRRVKVGELLLSTSETLRGPVFVAFPPSALALYRTRPDGSPRNVWQARVEGVERHGDNVRVHLDGPIVAFADITPAALAELDLMPGRQVWASVKAAETHAYPA
;
A
#
# COMPACT_ATOMS: atom_id res chain seq x y z
N THR A 1 -2.72 -12.77 14.38
CA THR A 1 -4.07 -12.27 14.73
C THR A 1 -4.44 -11.15 13.78
N ASP A 2 -5.30 -11.41 12.77
CA ASP A 2 -5.83 -10.38 11.84
C ASP A 2 -6.61 -9.26 12.54
N TYR A 3 -7.01 -9.50 13.79
CA TYR A 3 -7.82 -8.59 14.59
C TYR A 3 -7.08 -7.31 15.00
N VAL A 4 -5.76 -7.36 15.21
CA VAL A 4 -5.00 -6.17 15.64
C VAL A 4 -4.74 -5.22 14.48
N ALA A 5 -4.49 -5.75 13.26
CA ALA A 5 -4.16 -4.93 12.10
C ALA A 5 -5.31 -3.99 11.68
N HIS A 6 -6.55 -4.46 11.78
CA HIS A 6 -7.75 -3.67 11.52
C HIS A 6 -7.95 -2.56 12.55
N LEU A 7 -7.51 -2.75 13.80
CA LEU A 7 -7.62 -1.76 14.87
C LEU A 7 -6.60 -0.61 14.71
N VAL A 8 -5.46 -0.88 14.07
CA VAL A 8 -4.41 0.14 13.80
C VAL A 8 -4.47 0.74 12.39
N GLY A 9 -5.38 0.25 11.53
CA GLY A 9 -5.57 0.78 10.18
C GLY A 9 -4.40 0.55 9.23
N LEU A 10 -3.63 -0.54 9.39
CA LEU A 10 -2.51 -0.87 8.52
C LEU A 10 -2.96 -1.61 7.27
N ASN A 11 -2.22 -1.43 6.17
CA ASN A 11 -2.23 -2.39 5.07
C ASN A 11 -1.45 -3.62 5.54
N LEU A 12 -2.13 -4.74 5.82
CA LEU A 12 -1.51 -5.99 6.29
C LEU A 12 -1.86 -7.14 5.35
N TYR A 13 -0.85 -7.89 4.93
CA TYR A 13 -1.02 -9.01 4.02
C TYR A 13 -0.21 -10.22 4.45
N ARG A 14 -0.73 -11.42 4.18
CA ARG A 14 0.06 -12.65 4.24
C ARG A 14 0.85 -12.81 2.94
N GLY A 15 2.09 -13.26 3.06
CA GLY A 15 2.94 -13.51 1.90
C GLY A 15 4.00 -14.59 2.15
N GLN A 16 4.82 -14.82 1.12
CA GLN A 16 5.96 -15.73 1.16
C GLN A 16 7.24 -14.93 0.92
N ALA A 17 8.14 -14.93 1.90
CA ALA A 17 9.42 -14.23 1.84
C ALA A 17 10.53 -15.08 1.21
N ASP A 18 11.34 -14.42 0.39
CA ASP A 18 12.66 -14.85 -0.05
C ASP A 18 13.61 -13.65 -0.04
N ASP A 19 14.48 -13.61 0.98
CA ASP A 19 15.35 -12.49 1.29
C ASP A 19 14.56 -11.20 1.58
N ARG A 20 14.82 -10.09 0.85
CA ARG A 20 14.12 -8.81 1.00
C ARG A 20 12.91 -8.68 0.08
N ARG A 21 12.39 -9.80 -0.42
CA ARG A 21 11.25 -9.83 -1.33
C ARG A 21 10.17 -10.71 -0.76
N VAL A 22 8.94 -10.22 -0.78
CA VAL A 22 7.77 -10.95 -0.33
C VAL A 22 6.73 -10.99 -1.43
N LYS A 23 6.32 -12.20 -1.82
CA LYS A 23 5.19 -12.40 -2.74
C LYS A 23 3.88 -12.28 -1.95
N VAL A 24 3.04 -11.33 -2.34
CA VAL A 24 1.70 -11.06 -1.79
C VAL A 24 0.70 -11.08 -2.95
N GLY A 25 -0.11 -12.13 -3.05
CA GLY A 25 -0.93 -12.35 -4.24
C GLY A 25 -0.07 -12.38 -5.51
N GLU A 26 -0.37 -11.49 -6.45
CA GLU A 26 0.38 -11.31 -7.70
C GLU A 26 1.53 -10.29 -7.59
N LEU A 27 1.65 -9.59 -6.46
CA LEU A 27 2.65 -8.54 -6.26
C LEU A 27 3.91 -9.08 -5.57
N LEU A 28 5.08 -8.65 -6.03
CA LEU A 28 6.36 -8.89 -5.36
C LEU A 28 6.83 -7.59 -4.68
N LEU A 29 6.70 -7.53 -3.37
CA LEU A 29 7.07 -6.37 -2.56
C LEU A 29 8.52 -6.49 -2.06
N SER A 30 9.28 -5.40 -2.14
CA SER A 30 10.56 -5.24 -1.46
C SER A 30 10.33 -4.75 -0.03
N THR A 31 11.02 -5.36 0.93
CA THR A 31 10.89 -5.07 2.38
C THR A 31 12.23 -4.67 2.99
N SER A 32 12.22 -4.10 4.20
CA SER A 32 13.43 -3.78 4.95
C SER A 32 14.13 -5.02 5.52
N GLU A 33 13.35 -6.00 5.96
CA GLU A 33 13.81 -7.21 6.61
C GLU A 33 14.21 -8.28 5.60
N THR A 34 15.25 -9.05 5.92
CA THR A 34 15.61 -10.28 5.22
C THR A 34 14.96 -11.45 5.94
N LEU A 35 13.95 -12.07 5.32
CA LEU A 35 13.22 -13.21 5.86
C LEU A 35 13.08 -14.31 4.81
N ARG A 36 12.75 -15.52 5.28
CA ARG A 36 12.42 -16.67 4.42
C ARG A 36 11.22 -17.39 5.01
N GLY A 37 10.34 -17.88 4.14
CA GLY A 37 9.16 -18.62 4.57
C GLY A 37 7.88 -17.77 4.64
N PRO A 38 6.82 -18.28 5.27
CA PRO A 38 5.59 -17.55 5.48
C PRO A 38 5.79 -16.32 6.37
N VAL A 39 5.28 -15.17 5.93
CA VAL A 39 5.39 -13.89 6.64
C VAL A 39 4.09 -13.09 6.55
N PHE A 40 3.97 -12.09 7.41
CA PHE A 40 3.09 -10.94 7.21
C PHE A 40 3.90 -9.75 6.69
N VAL A 41 3.32 -8.96 5.80
CA VAL A 41 3.86 -7.68 5.32
C VAL A 41 2.91 -6.56 5.70
N ALA A 42 3.44 -5.49 6.27
CA ALA A 42 2.68 -4.35 6.71
C ALA A 42 3.29 -3.01 6.28
N PHE A 43 2.43 -2.04 6.00
CA PHE A 43 2.78 -0.62 5.89
C PHE A 43 1.57 0.26 6.22
N PRO A 44 1.77 1.47 6.78
CA PRO A 44 0.64 2.35 7.09
C PRO A 44 0.06 2.98 5.80
N PRO A 45 -1.25 3.30 5.77
CA PRO A 45 -1.86 4.00 4.64
C PRO A 45 -1.21 5.34 4.31
N SER A 46 -0.69 6.05 5.32
CA SER A 46 0.02 7.31 5.14
C SER A 46 1.37 7.18 4.41
N ALA A 47 1.95 5.98 4.36
CA ALA A 47 3.18 5.71 3.60
C ALA A 47 2.92 5.38 2.12
N LEU A 48 1.66 5.16 1.74
CA LEU A 48 1.28 4.82 0.37
C LEU A 48 0.98 6.08 -0.44
N ALA A 49 1.88 6.43 -1.36
CA ALA A 49 1.74 7.59 -2.23
C ALA A 49 1.00 7.24 -3.53
N LEU A 50 0.18 8.17 -4.03
CA LEU A 50 -0.60 8.03 -5.26
C LEU A 50 -0.13 8.98 -6.35
N TYR A 51 -0.12 8.51 -7.59
CA TYR A 51 0.34 9.24 -8.76
C TYR A 51 -0.59 9.01 -9.96
N ARG A 52 -0.71 10.02 -10.83
CA ARG A 52 -1.46 9.92 -12.11
C ARG A 52 -0.70 9.10 -13.16
N THR A 53 0.61 9.25 -13.20
CA THR A 53 1.52 8.52 -14.07
C THR A 53 2.48 7.68 -13.22
N ARG A 54 3.14 6.69 -13.84
CA ARG A 54 4.10 5.87 -13.11
C ARG A 54 5.19 6.79 -12.54
N PRO A 55 5.45 6.79 -11.22
CA PRO A 55 6.53 7.58 -10.67
C PRO A 55 7.88 7.02 -11.12
N ASP A 56 8.76 7.91 -11.53
CA ASP A 56 10.17 7.59 -11.76
C ASP A 56 10.94 7.57 -10.43
N GLY A 57 12.10 6.89 -10.41
CA GLY A 57 13.05 6.96 -9.30
C GLY A 57 13.14 5.70 -8.44
N SER A 58 13.34 5.91 -7.14
CA SER A 58 13.78 4.88 -6.16
C SER A 58 12.71 4.07 -5.43
N PRO A 59 11.40 4.39 -5.43
CA PRO A 59 10.40 3.52 -4.80
C PRO A 59 10.43 2.13 -5.44
N ARG A 60 10.72 1.12 -4.63
CA ARG A 60 10.87 -0.26 -5.10
C ARG A 60 9.54 -0.97 -5.29
N ASN A 61 8.48 -0.49 -4.65
CA ASN A 61 7.15 -1.08 -4.70
C ASN A 61 6.22 -0.10 -5.41
N VAL A 62 5.89 -0.40 -6.67
CA VAL A 62 5.05 0.44 -7.52
C VAL A 62 4.11 -0.45 -8.31
N TRP A 63 2.81 -0.19 -8.26
CA TRP A 63 1.79 -0.94 -8.99
C TRP A 63 0.65 -0.04 -9.45
N GLN A 64 -0.12 -0.50 -10.43
CA GLN A 64 -1.37 0.16 -10.83
C GLN A 64 -2.52 -0.32 -9.94
N ALA A 65 -3.41 0.61 -9.61
CA ALA A 65 -4.64 0.34 -8.89
C ALA A 65 -5.76 1.27 -9.38
N ARG A 66 -6.99 0.85 -9.15
CA ARG A 66 -8.21 1.62 -9.38
C ARG A 66 -8.72 2.16 -8.06
N VAL A 67 -9.12 3.41 -8.03
CA VAL A 67 -9.83 3.99 -6.89
C VAL A 67 -11.22 3.37 -6.82
N GLU A 68 -11.55 2.69 -5.73
CA GLU A 68 -12.90 2.15 -5.50
C GLU A 68 -13.77 3.12 -4.70
N GLY A 69 -13.15 3.85 -3.77
CA GLY A 69 -13.86 4.70 -2.83
C GLY A 69 -12.95 5.73 -2.20
N VAL A 70 -13.59 6.75 -1.64
CA VAL A 70 -12.93 7.86 -0.96
C VAL A 70 -13.78 8.22 0.25
N GLU A 71 -13.18 8.22 1.44
CA GLU A 71 -13.88 8.54 2.69
C GLU A 71 -13.09 9.52 3.56
N ARG A 72 -13.79 10.32 4.36
CA ARG A 72 -13.14 11.23 5.32
C ARG A 72 -12.51 10.42 6.46
N HIS A 73 -11.27 10.76 6.81
CA HIS A 73 -10.52 10.08 7.87
C HIS A 73 -9.72 11.09 8.70
N GLY A 74 -10.38 11.67 9.71
CA GLY A 74 -9.81 12.79 10.48
C GLY A 74 -9.54 14.01 9.58
N ASP A 75 -8.33 14.55 9.64
CA ASP A 75 -7.88 15.64 8.77
C ASP A 75 -7.46 15.17 7.37
N ASN A 76 -7.34 13.86 7.19
CA ASN A 76 -7.01 13.22 5.92
C ASN A 76 -8.24 12.65 5.23
N VAL A 77 -8.02 12.15 4.02
CA VAL A 77 -8.95 11.36 3.25
C VAL A 77 -8.33 10.00 3.02
N ARG A 78 -9.10 8.95 3.28
CA ARG A 78 -8.71 7.58 2.98
C ARG A 78 -9.23 7.20 1.59
N VAL A 79 -8.31 6.81 0.72
CA VAL A 79 -8.59 6.31 -0.63
C VAL A 79 -8.52 4.79 -0.60
N HIS A 80 -9.58 4.14 -1.06
CA HIS A 80 -9.67 2.69 -1.18
C HIS A 80 -9.22 2.29 -2.58
N LEU A 81 -8.30 1.35 -2.68
CA LEU A 81 -7.66 0.96 -3.92
C LEU A 81 -7.90 -0.53 -4.18
N ASP A 82 -8.35 -0.84 -5.40
CA ASP A 82 -8.41 -2.20 -5.93
C ASP A 82 -7.32 -2.42 -6.98
N GLY A 83 -6.67 -3.58 -6.97
CA GLY A 83 -5.52 -3.89 -7.80
C GLY A 83 -4.93 -5.25 -7.45
N PRO A 84 -3.63 -5.49 -7.72
CA PRO A 84 -2.96 -6.73 -7.34
C PRO A 84 -3.06 -7.07 -5.84
N ILE A 85 -3.24 -6.02 -5.02
CA ILE A 85 -3.62 -6.08 -3.60
C ILE A 85 -4.66 -4.99 -3.34
N VAL A 86 -5.64 -5.25 -2.46
CA VAL A 86 -6.53 -4.21 -1.92
C VAL A 86 -5.72 -3.38 -0.94
N ALA A 87 -5.67 -2.07 -1.13
CA ALA A 87 -4.87 -1.19 -0.29
C ALA A 87 -5.61 0.10 0.08
N PHE A 88 -5.17 0.72 1.17
CA PHE A 88 -5.64 2.03 1.63
C PHE A 88 -4.49 3.03 1.59
N ALA A 89 -4.78 4.24 1.10
CA ALA A 89 -3.86 5.38 1.16
C ALA A 89 -4.53 6.54 1.92
N ASP A 90 -3.83 7.09 2.90
CA ASP A 90 -4.28 8.29 3.60
C ASP A 90 -3.55 9.50 3.03
N ILE A 91 -4.30 10.39 2.38
CA ILE A 91 -3.77 11.58 1.72
C ILE A 91 -4.49 12.84 2.20
N THR A 92 -3.92 14.02 1.93
CA THR A 92 -4.58 15.27 2.25
C THR A 92 -5.76 15.54 1.30
N PRO A 93 -6.79 16.29 1.72
CA PRO A 93 -7.84 16.75 0.81
C PRO A 93 -7.30 17.53 -0.40
N ALA A 94 -6.20 18.28 -0.22
CA ALA A 94 -5.53 18.98 -1.31
C ALA A 94 -4.95 18.01 -2.35
N ALA A 95 -4.24 16.96 -1.90
CA ALA A 95 -3.69 15.94 -2.80
C ALA A 95 -4.79 15.18 -3.55
N LEU A 96 -5.92 14.87 -2.89
CA LEU A 96 -7.09 14.27 -3.53
C LEU A 96 -7.58 15.13 -4.70
N ALA A 97 -7.72 16.44 -4.47
CA ALA A 97 -8.18 17.40 -5.47
C ALA A 97 -7.16 17.60 -6.61
N GLU A 98 -5.87 17.72 -6.30
CA GLU A 98 -4.80 17.89 -7.29
C GLU A 98 -4.66 16.69 -8.24
N LEU A 99 -4.88 15.48 -7.70
CA LEU A 99 -4.87 14.23 -8.46
C LEU A 99 -6.23 13.94 -9.12
N ASP A 100 -7.27 14.72 -8.80
CA ASP A 100 -8.65 14.58 -9.27
C ASP A 100 -9.14 13.12 -9.08
N LEU A 101 -8.92 12.59 -7.87
CA LEU A 101 -9.24 11.20 -7.55
C LEU A 101 -10.74 11.02 -7.30
N MET A 102 -11.32 10.04 -7.97
CA MET A 102 -12.71 9.63 -7.87
C MET A 102 -12.84 8.14 -8.14
N PRO A 103 -13.89 7.47 -7.64
CA PRO A 103 -14.16 6.07 -7.95
C PRO A 103 -14.06 5.78 -9.46
N GLY A 104 -13.43 4.66 -9.82
CA GLY A 104 -13.15 4.25 -11.18
C GLY A 104 -11.84 4.81 -11.78
N ARG A 105 -11.22 5.83 -11.17
CA ARG A 105 -9.97 6.39 -11.69
C ARG A 105 -8.79 5.43 -11.50
N GLN A 106 -7.98 5.29 -12.54
CA GLN A 106 -6.71 4.57 -12.48
C GLN A 106 -5.59 5.44 -11.94
N VAL A 107 -4.79 4.86 -11.05
CA VAL A 107 -3.66 5.49 -10.39
C VAL A 107 -2.48 4.54 -10.29
N TRP A 108 -1.31 5.11 -10.01
CA TRP A 108 -0.14 4.37 -9.59
C TRP A 108 0.03 4.54 -8.08
N ALA A 109 0.10 3.41 -7.37
CA ALA A 109 0.38 3.36 -5.95
C ALA A 109 1.86 3.03 -5.75
N SER A 110 2.48 3.66 -4.75
CA SER A 110 3.91 3.53 -4.49
C SER A 110 4.20 3.60 -3.00
N VAL A 111 4.97 2.64 -2.50
CA VAL A 111 5.47 2.64 -1.11
C VAL A 111 6.96 2.33 -1.12
N LYS A 112 7.71 2.98 -0.23
CA LYS A 112 9.15 2.75 -0.09
C LYS A 112 9.38 1.41 0.62
N ALA A 113 10.39 0.67 0.19
CA ALA A 113 10.79 -0.57 0.88
C ALA A 113 11.16 -0.34 2.35
N ALA A 114 11.69 0.85 2.69
CA ALA A 114 12.01 1.23 4.07
C ALA A 114 10.77 1.43 4.98
N GLU A 115 9.59 1.63 4.39
CA GLU A 115 8.31 1.75 5.09
C GLU A 115 7.49 0.45 5.00
N THR A 116 8.04 -0.59 4.34
CA THR A 116 7.38 -1.88 4.11
C THR A 116 8.06 -2.94 4.97
N HIS A 117 7.39 -3.32 6.06
CA HIS A 117 7.95 -4.23 7.05
C HIS A 117 7.40 -5.64 6.89
N ALA A 118 8.26 -6.64 7.08
CA ALA A 118 7.90 -8.05 7.12
C ALA A 118 8.15 -8.66 8.51
N TYR A 119 7.25 -9.55 8.93
CA TYR A 119 7.30 -10.25 10.22
C TYR A 119 6.98 -11.74 10.01
N PRO A 120 7.58 -12.68 10.75
CA PRO A 120 7.17 -14.09 10.70
C PRO A 120 5.68 -14.29 10.96
N ALA A 121 5.06 -15.21 10.23
CA ALA A 121 3.62 -15.51 10.33
C ALA A 121 3.25 -16.42 11.51
#